data_AF-A0A231GT24-F1
#
_entry.id   AF-A0A231GT24-F1
#
_cell.length_a   1.000
_cell.length_b   1.000
_cell.length_c   1.000
_cell.angle_alpha   90.00
_cell.angle_beta   90.00
_cell.angle_gamma   90.00
#
_symmetry.space_group_name_H-M   'P 1'
#
loop_
_entity.id
_entity.type
_entity.pdbx_description
1 polymer ?
#
loop_
_entity_poly.entity_id
_entity_poly.type
_entity_poly.pdbx_seq_one_letter_code
_entity_poly.pdbx_strand_id
1 'polypeptide(L)'
;MTTSSQPAARDQVAARLIEGSVRRSHNSLLEIDWDAPQDPDLFYMPPELVTLYGTPLWESMTHRQRVELSRQEVANTFSRAVWFENTLNQGLLRAMLHQDPTSAHVHYALTELGDETRHMVMFGKMISAIGAEPYRLSLIQALTVQAMPLFYRGLMLYLAALCGEEVIDDVQRKFLRHPDLQPIVAQTMRIHIAEEARHIRFAREGVRRHARRASWPVKTFCATANGAAAFILDRMFMDKRAYERCGLPVAEAVRQARANEFNRIRRRAAFADFHAFLEDNELLNPVSRFMWRRYGFLA
;
A
#
# COMPACT_ATOMS: atom_id res chain seq x y z
N MET A 1 -17.63 -21.84 39.81
CA MET A 1 -17.30 -22.54 38.56
C MET A 1 -17.03 -21.49 37.49
N THR A 2 -15.76 -21.19 37.26
CA THR A 2 -15.30 -20.27 36.21
C THR A 2 -15.48 -20.98 34.86
N THR A 3 -16.50 -20.60 34.10
CA THR A 3 -16.58 -20.95 32.68
C THR A 3 -15.39 -20.32 31.99
N SER A 4 -14.36 -21.12 31.72
CA SER A 4 -13.32 -20.84 30.74
C SER A 4 -14.02 -20.60 29.40
N SER A 5 -14.41 -19.35 29.13
CA SER A 5 -14.90 -18.96 27.82
C SER A 5 -13.76 -19.16 26.85
N GLN A 6 -13.90 -20.13 25.93
CA GLN A 6 -13.02 -20.20 24.77
C GLN A 6 -12.95 -18.80 24.14
N PRO A 7 -11.75 -18.28 23.84
CA PRO A 7 -11.63 -16.99 23.19
C PRO A 7 -12.46 -17.03 21.91
N ALA A 8 -13.25 -15.98 21.66
CA ALA A 8 -14.03 -15.87 20.44
C ALA A 8 -13.11 -16.12 19.23
N ALA A 9 -13.61 -16.71 18.15
CA ALA A 9 -12.79 -17.09 16.99
C ALA A 9 -11.89 -15.94 16.47
N ARG A 10 -12.35 -14.68 16.61
CA ARG A 10 -11.56 -13.48 16.33
C ARG A 10 -10.30 -13.37 17.19
N ASP A 11 -10.39 -13.61 18.48
CA ASP A 11 -9.29 -13.46 19.44
C ASP A 11 -8.26 -14.59 19.28
N GLN A 12 -8.70 -15.78 18.84
CA GLN A 12 -7.79 -16.87 18.47
C GLN A 12 -6.93 -16.54 17.25
N VAL A 13 -7.52 -15.91 16.23
CA VAL A 13 -6.75 -15.44 15.06
C VAL A 13 -5.76 -14.36 15.49
N ALA A 14 -6.22 -13.37 16.27
CA ALA A 14 -5.36 -12.29 16.74
C ALA A 14 -4.18 -12.80 17.59
N ALA A 15 -4.41 -13.75 18.51
CA ALA A 15 -3.34 -14.33 19.33
C ALA A 15 -2.25 -15.01 18.48
N ARG A 16 -2.61 -15.75 17.43
CA ARG A 16 -1.64 -16.36 16.51
C ARG A 16 -0.84 -15.32 15.73
N LEU A 17 -1.49 -14.23 15.34
CA LEU A 17 -0.81 -13.14 14.62
C LEU A 17 0.16 -12.40 15.54
N ILE A 18 -0.20 -12.15 16.81
CA ILE A 18 0.70 -11.58 17.83
C ILE A 18 1.94 -12.48 18.01
N GLU A 19 1.76 -13.79 18.14
CA GLU A 19 2.88 -14.73 18.24
C GLU A 19 3.79 -14.65 17.01
N GLY A 20 3.20 -14.49 15.82
CA GLY A 20 3.92 -14.24 14.58
C GLY A 20 4.72 -12.94 14.60
N SER A 21 4.14 -11.85 15.11
CA SER A 21 4.81 -10.54 15.21
C SER A 21 6.03 -10.60 16.12
N VAL A 22 5.97 -11.28 17.27
CA VAL A 22 7.15 -11.40 18.16
C VAL A 22 8.33 -12.08 17.48
N ARG A 23 8.07 -13.06 16.60
CA ARG A 23 9.13 -13.82 15.90
C ARG A 23 9.67 -13.13 14.64
N ARG A 24 8.92 -12.17 14.08
CA ARG A 24 9.19 -11.54 12.78
C ARG A 24 8.94 -10.03 12.78
N SER A 25 9.15 -9.39 13.94
CA SER A 25 9.18 -7.94 14.03
C SER A 25 10.60 -7.50 13.70
N HIS A 26 10.70 -6.56 12.77
CA HIS A 26 11.97 -6.06 12.30
C HIS A 26 12.27 -4.70 12.94
N ASN A 27 13.54 -4.47 13.26
CA ASN A 27 14.01 -3.13 13.61
C ASN A 27 14.68 -2.52 12.39
N SER A 28 13.88 -1.86 11.55
CA SER A 28 14.34 -1.19 10.33
C SER A 28 15.45 -0.15 10.57
N LEU A 29 15.57 0.40 11.78
CA LEU A 29 16.65 1.32 12.14
C LEU A 29 18.01 0.64 12.29
N LEU A 30 18.03 -0.67 12.58
CA LEU A 30 19.25 -1.45 12.79
C LEU A 30 19.53 -2.42 11.63
N GLU A 31 18.49 -2.91 10.96
CA GLU A 31 18.59 -3.94 9.93
C GLU A 31 18.86 -3.41 8.51
N ILE A 32 18.78 -2.09 8.32
CA ILE A 32 19.12 -1.42 7.06
C ILE A 32 20.37 -0.58 7.30
N ASP A 33 21.39 -0.82 6.49
CA ASP A 33 22.55 0.06 6.42
C ASP A 33 22.18 1.30 5.60
N TRP A 34 21.78 2.36 6.31
CA TRP A 34 21.32 3.62 5.71
C TRP A 34 22.45 4.43 5.07
N ASP A 35 23.70 4.13 5.43
CA ASP A 35 24.89 4.83 4.94
C ASP A 35 25.62 4.03 3.84
N ALA A 36 25.08 2.87 3.45
CA ALA A 36 25.63 2.03 2.40
C ALA A 36 25.77 2.82 1.09
N PRO A 37 26.94 2.73 0.40
CA PRO A 37 27.13 3.38 -0.88
C PRO A 37 26.15 2.82 -1.92
N GLN A 38 25.58 3.72 -2.71
CA GLN A 38 24.62 3.36 -3.77
C GLN A 38 25.35 3.35 -5.12
N ASP A 39 25.15 2.27 -5.87
CA ASP A 39 25.70 2.16 -7.21
C ASP A 39 24.88 3.05 -8.15
N PRO A 40 25.48 4.04 -8.83
CA PRO A 40 24.70 4.99 -9.61
C PRO A 40 24.05 4.34 -10.85
N ASP A 41 24.47 3.14 -11.26
CA ASP A 41 23.92 2.39 -12.39
C ASP A 41 22.79 1.41 -12.01
N LEU A 42 22.55 1.19 -10.71
CA LEU A 42 21.41 0.39 -10.25
C LEU A 42 20.14 1.22 -10.07
N PHE A 43 19.01 0.61 -10.41
CA PHE A 43 17.68 1.19 -10.28
C PHE A 43 17.19 1.21 -8.83
N TYR A 44 16.27 2.12 -8.54
CA TYR A 44 15.61 2.26 -7.23
C TYR A 44 14.22 1.59 -7.17
N MET A 45 13.77 1.07 -8.29
CA MET A 45 12.65 0.13 -8.40
C MET A 45 12.91 -0.75 -9.63
N PRO A 46 12.42 -2.01 -9.67
CA PRO A 46 12.53 -2.83 -10.87
C PRO A 46 12.10 -2.06 -12.13
N PRO A 47 12.89 -2.08 -13.22
CA PRO A 47 12.61 -1.28 -14.42
C PRO A 47 11.20 -1.48 -14.96
N GLU A 48 10.67 -2.70 -14.91
CA GLU A 48 9.33 -3.07 -15.38
C GLU A 48 8.20 -2.42 -14.56
N LEU A 49 8.52 -1.88 -13.38
CA LEU A 49 7.57 -1.16 -12.55
C LEU A 49 7.57 0.35 -12.82
N VAL A 50 8.59 0.86 -13.51
CA VAL A 50 8.69 2.28 -13.88
C VAL A 50 7.60 2.63 -14.88
N THR A 51 6.91 3.75 -14.66
CA THR A 51 5.68 4.05 -15.42
C THR A 51 5.88 4.19 -16.93
N LEU A 52 7.08 4.58 -17.38
CA LEU A 52 7.42 4.71 -18.79
C LEU A 52 8.01 3.45 -19.41
N TYR A 53 8.25 2.38 -18.64
CA TYR A 53 8.90 1.18 -19.15
C TYR A 53 8.24 0.65 -20.44
N GLY A 54 9.07 0.39 -21.46
CA GLY A 54 8.65 -0.13 -22.76
C GLY A 54 7.91 0.88 -23.66
N THR A 55 7.82 2.17 -23.29
CA THR A 55 7.25 3.20 -24.16
C THR A 55 8.32 3.84 -25.06
N PRO A 56 7.95 4.51 -26.17
CA PRO A 56 8.93 5.19 -27.01
C PRO A 56 9.79 6.24 -26.27
N LEU A 57 9.22 6.93 -25.28
CA LEU A 57 9.97 7.88 -24.45
C LEU A 57 10.99 7.16 -23.56
N TRP A 58 10.68 5.98 -23.02
CA TRP A 58 11.64 5.20 -22.26
C TRP A 58 12.79 4.68 -23.13
N GLU A 59 12.48 4.22 -24.35
CA GLU A 59 13.51 3.76 -25.28
C GLU A 59 14.48 4.87 -25.69
N SER A 60 14.01 6.12 -25.75
CA SER A 60 14.88 7.27 -26.04
C SER A 60 15.64 7.82 -24.82
N MET A 61 15.29 7.41 -23.59
CA MET A 61 16.01 7.81 -22.38
C MET A 61 17.36 7.11 -22.28
N THR A 62 18.37 7.87 -21.84
CA THR A 62 19.65 7.31 -21.40
C THR A 62 19.48 6.44 -20.16
N HIS A 63 20.42 5.52 -19.91
CA HIS A 63 20.42 4.70 -18.68
C HIS A 63 20.30 5.55 -17.41
N ARG A 64 21.08 6.64 -17.32
CA ARG A 64 21.03 7.56 -16.16
C ARG A 64 19.66 8.21 -15.97
N GLN A 65 18.97 8.59 -17.05
CA GLN A 65 17.60 9.11 -16.94
C GLN A 65 16.61 8.04 -16.46
N ARG A 66 16.79 6.78 -16.89
CA ARG A 66 15.95 5.66 -16.44
C ARG A 66 16.16 5.36 -14.96
N VAL A 67 17.41 5.36 -14.49
CA VAL A 67 17.76 5.24 -13.06
C VAL A 67 17.18 6.41 -12.26
N GLU A 68 17.36 7.65 -12.71
CA GLU A 68 16.82 8.83 -12.03
C GLU A 68 15.28 8.81 -11.96
N LEU A 69 14.60 8.39 -13.03
CA LEU A 69 13.14 8.25 -13.01
C LEU A 69 12.69 7.19 -11.99
N SER A 70 13.38 6.06 -11.93
CA SER A 70 13.11 5.02 -10.94
C SER A 70 13.24 5.54 -9.50
N ARG A 71 14.23 6.42 -9.25
CA ARG A 71 14.47 7.07 -7.96
C ARG A 71 13.35 8.04 -7.58
N GLN A 72 12.91 8.86 -8.54
CA GLN A 72 11.81 9.81 -8.33
C GLN A 72 10.47 9.09 -8.10
N GLU A 73 10.19 8.04 -8.85
CA GLU A 73 8.95 7.27 -8.71
C GLU A 73 8.91 6.51 -7.39
N VAL A 74 10.00 5.85 -6.97
CA VAL A 74 10.03 5.18 -5.66
C VAL A 74 9.92 6.19 -4.51
N ALA A 75 10.56 7.37 -4.62
CA ALA A 75 10.44 8.43 -3.63
C ALA A 75 8.99 8.94 -3.50
N ASN A 76 8.27 9.05 -4.61
CA ASN A 76 6.83 9.33 -4.59
C ASN A 76 6.07 8.21 -3.88
N THR A 77 6.31 6.94 -4.23
CA THR A 77 5.62 5.81 -3.59
C THR A 77 5.83 5.80 -2.08
N PHE A 78 7.07 5.92 -1.59
CA PHE A 78 7.35 5.98 -0.16
C PHE A 78 6.71 7.21 0.51
N SER A 79 6.77 8.38 -0.13
CA SER A 79 6.12 9.58 0.40
C SER A 79 4.61 9.39 0.57
N ARG A 80 3.97 8.69 -0.37
CA ARG A 80 2.53 8.41 -0.35
C ARG A 80 2.17 7.31 0.65
N ALA A 81 3.02 6.31 0.80
CA ALA A 81 2.86 5.23 1.76
C ALA A 81 2.83 5.76 3.21
N VAL A 82 3.71 6.70 3.57
CA VAL A 82 3.67 7.38 4.88
C VAL A 82 2.29 7.96 5.20
N TRP A 83 1.63 8.59 4.22
CA TRP A 83 0.29 9.15 4.42
C TRP A 83 -0.80 8.08 4.48
N PHE A 84 -0.64 7.00 3.72
CA PHE A 84 -1.55 5.86 3.75
C PHE A 84 -1.54 5.20 5.14
N GLU A 85 -0.37 4.84 5.66
CA GLU A 85 -0.20 4.23 6.98
C GLU A 85 -0.72 5.13 8.10
N ASN A 86 -0.44 6.44 8.03
CA ASN A 86 -1.01 7.41 8.97
C ASN A 86 -2.55 7.42 8.97
N THR A 87 -3.16 7.23 7.80
CA THR A 87 -4.63 7.23 7.67
C THR A 87 -5.22 5.94 8.27
N LEU A 88 -4.56 4.80 8.07
CA LEU A 88 -4.94 3.52 8.68
C LEU A 88 -4.78 3.56 10.21
N ASN A 89 -3.65 4.06 10.72
CA ASN A 89 -3.41 4.24 12.15
C ASN A 89 -4.51 5.06 12.83
N GLN A 90 -4.93 6.17 12.21
CA GLN A 90 -6.06 6.94 12.71
C GLN A 90 -7.37 6.15 12.71
N GLY A 91 -7.62 5.32 11.69
CA GLY A 91 -8.76 4.42 11.62
C GLY A 91 -8.76 3.38 12.76
N LEU A 92 -7.63 2.71 12.98
CA LEU A 92 -7.44 1.71 14.04
C LEU A 92 -7.62 2.33 15.43
N LEU A 93 -6.99 3.48 15.70
CA LEU A 93 -7.12 4.20 16.97
C LEU A 93 -8.57 4.58 17.27
N ARG A 94 -9.30 5.07 16.26
CA ARG A 94 -10.73 5.42 16.42
C ARG A 94 -11.59 4.19 16.66
N ALA A 95 -11.32 3.09 15.97
CA ALA A 95 -12.07 1.84 16.13
C ALA A 95 -11.87 1.23 17.52
N MET A 96 -10.67 1.33 18.08
CA MET A 96 -10.32 0.83 19.41
C MET A 96 -11.17 1.45 20.54
N LEU A 97 -11.59 2.71 20.42
CA LEU A 97 -12.40 3.41 21.45
C LEU A 97 -13.74 2.73 21.75
N HIS A 98 -14.20 1.83 20.89
CA HIS A 98 -15.45 1.09 21.04
C HIS A 98 -15.23 -0.41 21.27
N GLN A 99 -14.02 -0.82 21.65
CA GLN A 99 -13.64 -2.22 21.82
C GLN A 99 -13.09 -2.49 23.23
N ASP A 100 -13.11 -3.77 23.63
CA ASP A 100 -12.52 -4.22 24.88
C ASP A 100 -10.98 -4.14 24.79
N PRO A 101 -10.33 -3.26 25.58
CA PRO A 101 -8.88 -3.08 25.52
C PRO A 101 -8.09 -4.30 26.00
N THR A 102 -8.73 -5.27 26.67
CA THR A 102 -8.08 -6.51 27.12
C THR A 102 -8.11 -7.62 26.06
N SER A 103 -8.85 -7.41 24.97
CA SER A 103 -9.02 -8.41 23.93
C SER A 103 -7.76 -8.56 23.07
N ALA A 104 -7.45 -9.80 22.69
CA ALA A 104 -6.33 -10.08 21.76
C ALA A 104 -6.50 -9.33 20.44
N HIS A 105 -7.74 -9.08 20.01
CA HIS A 105 -8.02 -8.27 18.82
C HIS A 105 -7.50 -6.83 18.94
N VAL A 106 -7.75 -6.15 20.06
CA VAL A 106 -7.21 -4.79 20.29
C VAL A 106 -5.70 -4.83 20.45
N HIS A 107 -5.15 -5.81 21.17
CA HIS A 107 -3.70 -5.96 21.28
C HIS A 107 -3.01 -6.15 19.93
N TYR A 108 -3.63 -6.92 19.02
CA TYR A 108 -3.10 -7.08 17.67
C TYR A 108 -3.23 -5.77 16.86
N ALA A 109 -4.36 -5.06 16.93
CA ALA A 109 -4.50 -3.76 16.26
C ALA A 109 -3.46 -2.74 16.75
N LEU A 110 -3.08 -2.79 18.02
CA LEU A 110 -1.98 -1.99 18.57
C LEU A 110 -0.59 -2.45 18.10
N THR A 111 -0.44 -3.76 17.87
CA THR A 111 0.80 -4.33 17.30
C THR A 111 0.98 -3.85 15.85
N GLU A 112 -0.07 -3.95 15.04
CA GLU A 112 -0.14 -3.43 13.67
C GLU A 112 0.15 -1.93 13.64
N LEU A 113 -0.50 -1.13 14.50
CA LEU A 113 -0.18 0.30 14.63
C LEU A 113 1.30 0.56 14.95
N GLY A 114 1.90 -0.28 15.80
CA GLY A 114 3.33 -0.26 16.05
C GLY A 114 4.14 -0.50 14.78
N ASP A 115 3.86 -1.60 14.07
CA ASP A 115 4.55 -1.97 12.82
C ASP A 115 4.46 -0.80 11.81
N GLU A 116 3.26 -0.22 11.61
CA GLU A 116 3.06 0.91 10.70
C GLU A 116 3.84 2.16 11.10
N THR A 117 3.95 2.50 12.38
CA THR A 117 4.79 3.65 12.77
C THR A 117 6.27 3.44 12.43
N ARG A 118 6.76 2.19 12.48
CA ARG A 118 8.13 1.85 12.07
C ARG A 118 8.28 1.87 10.55
N HIS A 119 7.27 1.44 9.81
CA HIS A 119 7.25 1.56 8.35
C HIS A 119 7.32 3.03 7.91
N MET A 120 6.52 3.91 8.51
CA MET A 120 6.55 5.35 8.22
C MET A 120 7.95 5.95 8.41
N VAL A 121 8.63 5.58 9.51
CA VAL A 121 10.01 6.01 9.77
C VAL A 121 10.97 5.44 8.73
N MET A 122 10.83 4.14 8.40
CA MET A 122 11.64 3.46 7.40
C MET A 122 11.52 4.12 6.02
N PHE A 123 10.31 4.46 5.59
CA PHE A 123 10.07 5.16 4.33
C PHE A 123 10.62 6.57 4.32
N GLY A 124 10.49 7.32 5.42
CA GLY A 124 11.10 8.64 5.57
C GLY A 124 12.63 8.58 5.45
N LYS A 125 13.26 7.62 6.14
CA LYS A 125 14.72 7.39 6.05
C LYS A 125 15.15 6.97 4.65
N MET A 126 14.38 6.11 3.99
CA MET A 126 14.66 5.69 2.61
C MET A 126 14.67 6.87 1.63
N ILE A 127 13.68 7.76 1.70
CA ILE A 127 13.64 8.98 0.86
C ILE A 127 14.91 9.82 1.06
N SER A 128 15.34 9.99 2.32
CA SER A 128 16.57 10.71 2.64
C SER A 128 17.82 9.98 2.15
N ALA A 129 17.90 8.67 2.34
CA ALA A 129 19.07 7.85 1.98
C ALA A 129 19.32 7.86 0.48
N ILE A 130 18.27 7.80 -0.35
CA ILE A 130 18.39 7.88 -1.82
C ILE A 130 18.56 9.32 -2.34
N GLY A 131 18.78 10.29 -1.44
CA GLY A 131 18.95 11.71 -1.76
C GLY A 131 17.76 12.33 -2.50
N ALA A 132 16.53 11.87 -2.24
CA ALA A 132 15.34 12.34 -2.94
C ALA A 132 14.58 13.39 -2.12
N GLU A 133 13.97 14.34 -2.83
CA GLU A 133 13.03 15.29 -2.24
C GLU A 133 11.65 14.63 -2.06
N PRO A 134 11.02 14.69 -0.87
CA PRO A 134 9.74 14.05 -0.64
C PRO A 134 8.62 14.67 -1.47
N TYR A 135 7.61 13.85 -1.80
CA TYR A 135 6.41 14.27 -2.52
C TYR A 135 5.33 14.70 -1.54
N ARG A 136 5.43 15.95 -1.08
CA ARG A 136 4.45 16.52 -0.14
C ARG A 136 3.07 16.67 -0.79
N LEU A 137 2.04 16.49 0.04
CA LEU A 137 0.65 16.76 -0.31
C LEU A 137 0.43 18.28 -0.42
N SER A 138 -0.39 18.71 -1.37
CA SER A 138 -0.93 20.08 -1.33
C SER A 138 -1.90 20.24 -0.16
N LEU A 139 -2.21 21.48 0.25
CA LEU A 139 -3.15 21.74 1.35
C LEU A 139 -4.49 21.02 1.14
N ILE A 140 -5.05 21.09 -0.07
CA ILE A 140 -6.32 20.41 -0.40
C ILE A 140 -6.18 18.90 -0.27
N GLN A 141 -5.07 18.32 -0.75
CA GLN A 141 -4.82 16.89 -0.61
C GLN A 141 -4.67 16.47 0.85
N ALA A 142 -3.95 17.26 1.66
CA ALA A 142 -3.78 17.01 3.08
C ALA A 142 -5.12 17.04 3.81
N LEU A 143 -5.98 18.03 3.55
CA LEU A 143 -7.33 18.10 4.11
C LEU A 143 -8.20 16.90 3.70
N THR A 144 -8.11 16.46 2.44
CA THR A 144 -8.82 15.27 1.97
C THR A 144 -8.35 14.01 2.70
N VAL A 145 -7.03 13.80 2.81
CA VAL A 145 -6.45 12.65 3.52
C VAL A 145 -6.82 12.69 5.01
N GLN A 146 -6.79 13.87 5.64
CA GLN A 146 -7.19 14.06 7.04
C GLN A 146 -8.66 13.68 7.29
N ALA A 147 -9.54 13.83 6.30
CA ALA A 147 -10.95 13.50 6.42
C ALA A 147 -11.25 12.00 6.23
N MET A 148 -10.38 11.25 5.55
CA MET A 148 -10.61 9.83 5.24
C MET A 148 -10.89 8.94 6.46
N PRO A 149 -10.14 9.03 7.58
CA PRO A 149 -10.35 8.17 8.75
C PRO A 149 -11.74 8.32 9.39
N LEU A 150 -12.46 9.41 9.11
CA LEU A 150 -13.83 9.62 9.61
C LEU A 150 -14.81 8.57 9.05
N PHE A 151 -14.52 8.02 7.87
CA PHE A 151 -15.32 7.00 7.19
C PHE A 151 -14.85 5.57 7.50
N TYR A 152 -13.69 5.40 8.14
CA TYR A 152 -13.10 4.09 8.43
C TYR A 152 -13.73 3.47 9.67
N ARG A 153 -14.92 2.89 9.50
CA ARG A 153 -15.68 2.23 10.57
C ARG A 153 -16.19 0.86 10.12
N GLY A 154 -16.17 -0.11 11.03
CA GLY A 154 -16.69 -1.46 10.79
C GLY A 154 -16.10 -2.07 9.52
N LEU A 155 -16.97 -2.47 8.58
CA LEU A 155 -16.56 -3.05 7.29
C LEU A 155 -15.61 -2.13 6.49
N MET A 156 -15.86 -0.82 6.49
CA MET A 156 -15.09 0.12 5.68
C MET A 156 -13.63 0.24 6.14
N LEU A 157 -13.36 0.13 7.44
CA LEU A 157 -11.99 0.18 7.96
C LEU A 157 -11.12 -0.92 7.36
N TYR A 158 -11.56 -2.18 7.49
CA TYR A 158 -10.82 -3.32 6.98
C TYR A 158 -10.78 -3.38 5.45
N LEU A 159 -11.84 -2.89 4.79
CA LEU A 159 -11.87 -2.80 3.34
C LEU A 159 -10.88 -1.75 2.83
N ALA A 160 -10.78 -0.59 3.49
CA ALA A 160 -9.84 0.47 3.13
C ALA A 160 -8.38 0.05 3.33
N ALA A 161 -8.09 -0.70 4.41
CA ALA A 161 -6.78 -1.35 4.63
C ALA A 161 -6.40 -2.24 3.44
N LEU A 162 -7.22 -3.24 3.12
CA LEU A 162 -6.95 -4.16 2.00
C LEU A 162 -6.82 -3.48 0.64
N CYS A 163 -7.61 -2.43 0.39
CA CYS A 163 -7.56 -1.68 -0.85
C CYS A 163 -6.17 -1.11 -1.14
N GLY A 164 -5.38 -0.79 -0.13
CA GLY A 164 -3.98 -0.37 -0.30
C GLY A 164 -3.02 -1.53 -0.14
N GLU A 165 -3.07 -2.19 1.02
CA GLU A 165 -2.08 -3.17 1.47
C GLU A 165 -1.88 -4.31 0.48
N GLU A 166 -2.96 -4.92 -0.01
CA GLU A 166 -2.85 -6.15 -0.80
C GLU A 166 -2.38 -5.90 -2.23
N VAL A 167 -2.87 -4.83 -2.86
CA VAL A 167 -2.43 -4.45 -4.21
C VAL A 167 -0.97 -3.98 -4.20
N ILE A 168 -0.56 -3.30 -3.13
CA ILE A 168 0.82 -2.85 -2.95
C ILE A 168 1.74 -4.04 -2.67
N ASP A 169 1.34 -5.01 -1.84
CA ASP A 169 2.15 -6.20 -1.53
C ASP A 169 2.53 -6.99 -2.79
N ASP A 170 1.60 -7.23 -3.73
CA ASP A 170 1.93 -7.91 -4.99
C ASP A 170 2.99 -7.14 -5.81
N VAL A 171 2.86 -5.81 -5.88
CA VAL A 171 3.84 -4.96 -6.56
C VAL A 171 5.19 -5.00 -5.84
N GLN A 172 5.21 -4.97 -4.52
CA GLN A 172 6.42 -5.00 -3.71
C GLN A 172 7.15 -6.35 -3.82
N ARG A 173 6.45 -7.47 -3.94
CA ARG A 173 7.07 -8.80 -4.14
C ARG A 173 7.97 -8.86 -5.37
N LYS A 174 7.72 -8.02 -6.39
CA LYS A 174 8.56 -7.92 -7.59
C LYS A 174 9.89 -7.20 -7.36
N PHE A 175 10.02 -6.44 -6.27
CA PHE A 175 11.31 -5.88 -5.84
C PHE A 175 12.22 -6.97 -5.26
N LEU A 176 11.63 -8.03 -4.69
CA LEU A 176 12.41 -9.11 -4.10
C LEU A 176 13.16 -9.84 -5.21
N ARG A 177 14.49 -9.83 -5.11
CA ARG A 177 15.42 -10.56 -5.99
C ARG A 177 15.62 -9.97 -7.39
N HIS A 178 15.26 -8.71 -7.61
CA HIS A 178 15.60 -8.05 -8.87
C HIS A 178 17.12 -7.76 -8.92
N PRO A 179 17.85 -8.22 -9.95
CA PRO A 179 19.32 -8.11 -9.99
C PRO A 179 19.79 -6.66 -10.11
N ASP A 180 19.03 -5.81 -10.79
CA ASP A 180 19.41 -4.41 -11.05
C ASP A 180 18.89 -3.41 -10.00
N LEU A 181 18.47 -3.88 -8.82
CA LEU A 181 17.88 -3.05 -7.78
C LEU A 181 18.90 -2.69 -6.70
N GLN A 182 18.85 -1.44 -6.23
CA GLN A 182 19.63 -1.01 -5.06
C GLN A 182 19.40 -1.95 -3.85
N PRO A 183 20.46 -2.49 -3.23
CA PRO A 183 20.34 -3.39 -2.08
C PRO A 183 19.54 -2.77 -0.92
N ILE A 184 19.69 -1.46 -0.69
CA ILE A 184 18.96 -0.73 0.35
C ILE A 184 17.44 -0.79 0.12
N VAL A 185 16.98 -0.63 -1.13
CA VAL A 185 15.56 -0.70 -1.48
C VAL A 185 15.03 -2.13 -1.35
N ALA A 186 15.80 -3.12 -1.83
CA ALA A 186 15.44 -4.53 -1.70
C ALA A 186 15.26 -4.94 -0.24
N GLN A 187 16.16 -4.49 0.65
CA GLN A 187 16.10 -4.75 2.08
C GLN A 187 14.86 -4.10 2.73
N THR A 188 14.56 -2.84 2.40
CA THR A 188 13.35 -2.16 2.86
C THR A 188 12.08 -2.91 2.46
N MET A 189 11.97 -3.34 1.19
CA MET A 189 10.80 -4.09 0.73
C MET A 189 10.71 -5.47 1.39
N ARG A 190 11.84 -6.15 1.62
CA ARG A 190 11.88 -7.45 2.33
C ARG A 190 11.32 -7.34 3.74
N ILE A 191 11.70 -6.30 4.48
CA ILE A 191 11.20 -6.04 5.83
C ILE A 191 9.70 -5.76 5.77
N HIS A 192 9.28 -4.80 4.94
CA HIS A 192 7.87 -4.40 4.84
C HIS A 192 6.94 -5.57 4.49
N ILE A 193 7.25 -6.35 3.45
CA ILE A 193 6.44 -7.50 3.01
C ILE A 193 6.30 -8.57 4.10
N ALA A 194 7.34 -8.77 4.92
CA ALA A 194 7.33 -9.77 5.98
C ALA A 194 6.34 -9.41 7.10
N GLU A 195 6.17 -8.12 7.36
CA GLU A 195 5.25 -7.57 8.35
C GLU A 195 3.82 -7.48 7.78
N GLU A 196 3.70 -6.95 6.57
CA GLU A 196 2.43 -6.67 5.89
C GLU A 196 1.57 -7.92 5.61
N ALA A 197 2.19 -9.08 5.40
CA ALA A 197 1.46 -10.33 5.23
C ALA A 197 0.52 -10.66 6.41
N ARG A 198 0.85 -10.17 7.62
CA ARG A 198 0.01 -10.33 8.81
C ARG A 198 -1.16 -9.35 8.81
N HIS A 199 -0.93 -8.10 8.42
CA HIS A 199 -1.94 -7.03 8.32
C HIS A 199 -3.01 -7.40 7.30
N ILE A 200 -2.60 -7.82 6.10
CA ILE A 200 -3.51 -8.32 5.05
C ILE A 200 -4.38 -9.47 5.57
N ARG A 201 -3.79 -10.43 6.29
CA ARG A 201 -4.56 -11.54 6.88
C ARG A 201 -5.56 -11.04 7.93
N PHE A 202 -5.15 -10.12 8.80
CA PHE A 202 -6.02 -9.53 9.80
C PHE A 202 -7.19 -8.77 9.16
N ALA A 203 -6.91 -7.97 8.14
CA ALA A 203 -7.88 -7.19 7.41
C ALA A 203 -8.85 -8.06 6.60
N ARG A 204 -8.39 -9.13 5.92
CA ARG A 204 -9.26 -10.12 5.26
C ARG A 204 -10.23 -10.78 6.22
N GLU A 205 -9.77 -11.18 7.40
CA GLU A 205 -10.66 -11.72 8.44
C GLU A 205 -11.62 -10.65 8.99
N GLY A 206 -11.17 -9.41 9.11
CA GLY A 206 -12.02 -8.25 9.40
C GLY A 206 -13.15 -8.08 8.40
N VAL A 207 -12.84 -8.02 7.12
CA VAL A 207 -13.83 -7.91 6.04
C VAL A 207 -14.82 -9.06 6.09
N ARG A 208 -14.37 -10.32 6.14
CA ARG A 208 -15.27 -11.50 6.19
C ARG A 208 -16.26 -11.41 7.34
N ARG A 209 -15.80 -11.08 8.55
CA ARG A 209 -16.66 -10.97 9.74
C ARG A 209 -17.68 -9.84 9.61
N HIS A 210 -17.23 -8.67 9.13
CA HIS A 210 -18.09 -7.49 9.04
C HIS A 210 -19.06 -7.58 7.85
N ALA A 211 -18.65 -8.12 6.71
CA ALA A 211 -19.49 -8.28 5.52
C ALA A 211 -20.66 -9.24 5.77
N ARG A 212 -20.43 -10.33 6.53
CA ARG A 212 -21.49 -11.29 6.93
C ARG A 212 -22.57 -10.69 7.84
N ARG A 213 -22.25 -9.61 8.55
CA ARG A 213 -23.14 -8.95 9.51
C ARG A 213 -23.64 -7.58 9.04
N ALA A 214 -23.11 -7.08 7.93
CA ALA A 214 -23.43 -5.77 7.42
C ALA A 214 -24.87 -5.76 6.89
N SER A 215 -25.60 -4.69 7.21
CA SER A 215 -26.88 -4.42 6.56
C SER A 215 -26.66 -4.11 5.08
N TRP A 216 -27.69 -4.32 4.26
CA TRP A 216 -27.64 -4.04 2.82
C TRP A 216 -27.16 -2.61 2.50
N PRO A 217 -27.62 -1.53 3.18
CA PRO A 217 -27.11 -0.18 2.91
C PRO A 217 -25.60 -0.02 3.19
N VAL A 218 -25.10 -0.59 4.28
CA VAL A 218 -23.67 -0.53 4.65
C VAL A 218 -22.84 -1.29 3.62
N LYS A 219 -23.30 -2.48 3.23
CA LYS A 219 -22.62 -3.32 2.24
C LYS A 219 -22.56 -2.64 0.87
N THR A 220 -23.68 -2.07 0.40
CA THR A 220 -23.77 -1.32 -0.86
C THR A 220 -22.91 -0.06 -0.85
N PHE A 221 -22.87 0.66 0.27
CA PHE A 221 -21.97 1.81 0.43
C PHE A 221 -20.51 1.37 0.30
N CYS A 222 -20.10 0.31 1.03
CA CYS A 222 -18.74 -0.21 0.96
C CYS A 222 -18.38 -0.73 -0.45
N ALA A 223 -19.33 -1.40 -1.10
CA ALA A 223 -19.19 -1.92 -2.46
C ALA A 223 -19.06 -0.81 -3.51
N THR A 224 -19.60 0.38 -3.26
CA THR A 224 -19.41 1.55 -4.12
C THR A 224 -18.09 2.24 -3.81
N ALA A 225 -17.85 2.55 -2.53
CA ALA A 225 -16.78 3.43 -2.09
C ALA A 225 -15.39 2.82 -2.29
N ASN A 226 -15.23 1.48 -2.29
CA ASN A 226 -13.93 0.87 -2.60
C ASN A 226 -13.42 1.22 -4.01
N GLY A 227 -14.30 1.57 -4.95
CA GLY A 227 -13.88 2.03 -6.28
C GLY A 227 -13.01 3.30 -6.24
N ALA A 228 -13.12 4.12 -5.18
CA ALA A 228 -12.25 5.27 -4.98
C ALA A 228 -10.79 4.88 -4.74
N ALA A 229 -10.52 3.67 -4.24
CA ALA A 229 -9.15 3.18 -4.05
C ALA A 229 -8.38 3.09 -5.38
N ALA A 230 -9.05 2.81 -6.49
CA ALA A 230 -8.44 2.79 -7.82
C ALA A 230 -7.77 4.13 -8.17
N PHE A 231 -8.45 5.25 -7.85
CA PHE A 231 -7.91 6.60 -8.04
C PHE A 231 -6.75 6.88 -7.07
N ILE A 232 -6.89 6.47 -5.81
CA ILE A 232 -5.86 6.68 -4.79
C ILE A 232 -4.56 5.95 -5.20
N LEU A 233 -4.66 4.66 -5.54
CA LEU A 233 -3.53 3.86 -6.01
C LEU A 233 -2.89 4.44 -7.27
N ASP A 234 -3.68 4.93 -8.23
CA ASP A 234 -3.14 5.62 -9.41
C ASP A 234 -2.26 6.82 -9.02
N ARG A 235 -2.70 7.62 -8.04
CA ARG A 235 -1.95 8.75 -7.52
C ARG A 235 -0.78 8.35 -6.61
N MET A 236 -0.81 7.17 -6.01
CA MET A 236 0.31 6.59 -5.26
C MET A 236 1.45 6.16 -6.18
N PHE A 237 1.12 5.56 -7.34
CA PHE A 237 2.13 5.03 -8.27
C PHE A 237 2.64 6.05 -9.29
N MET A 238 1.88 7.11 -9.60
CA MET A 238 2.25 8.07 -10.63
C MET A 238 2.05 9.50 -10.14
N ASP A 239 3.11 10.33 -10.17
CA ASP A 239 3.03 11.78 -9.94
C ASP A 239 3.83 12.52 -11.01
N LYS A 240 3.19 13.50 -11.68
CA LYS A 240 3.80 14.23 -12.78
C LYS A 240 5.11 14.94 -12.41
N ARG A 241 5.30 15.28 -11.13
CA ARG A 241 6.53 15.90 -10.62
C ARG A 241 7.74 14.98 -10.78
N ALA A 242 7.57 13.66 -10.85
CA ALA A 242 8.66 12.73 -11.15
C ALA A 242 9.25 13.03 -12.54
N TYR A 243 8.42 13.10 -13.57
CA TYR A 243 8.87 13.44 -14.92
C TYR A 243 9.49 14.83 -15.01
N GLU A 244 8.89 15.81 -14.33
CA GLU A 244 9.40 17.18 -14.27
C GLU A 244 10.80 17.24 -13.65
N ARG A 245 11.03 16.56 -12.52
CA ARG A 245 12.32 16.50 -11.84
C ARG A 245 13.39 15.76 -12.66
N CYS A 246 12.99 14.82 -13.50
CA CYS A 246 13.88 14.15 -14.45
C CYS A 246 14.17 14.97 -15.72
N GLY A 247 13.58 16.17 -15.87
CA GLY A 247 13.71 17.00 -17.07
C GLY A 247 13.01 16.42 -18.30
N LEU A 248 12.04 15.52 -18.11
CA LEU A 248 11.28 14.89 -19.20
C LEU A 248 10.12 15.80 -19.66
N PRO A 249 9.70 15.71 -20.94
CA PRO A 249 8.52 16.41 -21.42
C PRO A 249 7.25 15.92 -20.70
N VAL A 250 6.80 16.64 -19.68
CA VAL A 250 5.79 16.19 -18.71
C VAL A 250 4.48 15.74 -19.38
N ALA A 251 3.97 16.52 -20.34
CA ALA A 251 2.72 16.19 -21.02
C ALA A 251 2.83 14.90 -21.85
N GLU A 252 3.98 14.70 -22.50
CA GLU A 252 4.29 13.49 -23.27
C GLU A 252 4.42 12.28 -22.35
N ALA A 253 5.23 12.42 -21.29
CA ALA A 253 5.47 11.37 -20.31
C ALA A 253 4.17 10.89 -19.66
N VAL A 254 3.32 11.81 -19.20
CA VAL A 254 2.02 11.47 -18.62
C VAL A 254 1.12 10.76 -19.64
N ARG A 255 1.12 11.21 -20.90
CA ARG A 255 0.31 10.57 -21.95
C ARG A 255 0.76 9.13 -22.20
N GLN A 256 2.06 8.92 -22.39
CA GLN A 256 2.62 7.59 -22.62
C GLN A 256 2.44 6.68 -21.40
N ALA A 257 2.74 7.16 -20.18
CA ALA A 257 2.58 6.39 -18.94
C ALA A 257 1.14 5.91 -18.73
N ARG A 258 0.14 6.75 -19.03
CA ARG A 258 -1.28 6.41 -18.93
C ARG A 258 -1.76 5.44 -20.03
N ALA A 259 -1.18 5.54 -21.22
CA ALA A 259 -1.49 4.66 -22.34
C ALA A 259 -0.68 3.34 -22.32
N ASN A 260 0.29 3.21 -21.41
CA ASN A 260 1.21 2.09 -21.35
C ASN A 260 0.50 0.78 -20.99
N GLU A 261 0.49 -0.19 -21.91
CA GLU A 261 -0.16 -1.48 -21.70
C GLU A 261 0.61 -2.34 -20.67
N PHE A 262 1.94 -2.20 -20.55
CA PHE A 262 2.70 -2.90 -19.50
C PHE A 262 2.20 -2.48 -18.10
N ASN A 263 1.91 -1.19 -17.90
CA ASN A 263 1.32 -0.71 -16.65
C ASN A 263 -0.07 -1.30 -16.40
N ARG A 264 -0.92 -1.41 -17.44
CA ARG A 264 -2.28 -1.95 -17.31
C ARG A 264 -2.26 -3.45 -17.01
N ILE A 265 -1.43 -4.22 -17.71
CA ILE A 265 -1.23 -5.66 -17.46
C ILE A 265 -0.77 -5.87 -16.02
N ARG A 266 0.22 -5.10 -15.56
CA ARG A 266 0.72 -5.16 -14.19
C ARG A 266 -0.37 -4.84 -13.16
N ARG A 267 -1.11 -3.75 -13.35
CA ARG A 267 -2.18 -3.35 -12.42
C ARG A 267 -3.27 -4.40 -12.33
N ARG A 268 -3.66 -5.00 -13.45
CA ARG A 268 -4.61 -6.13 -13.49
C ARG A 268 -4.08 -7.34 -12.73
N ALA A 269 -2.82 -7.71 -12.94
CA ALA A 269 -2.20 -8.82 -12.23
C ALA A 269 -2.19 -8.59 -10.70
N ALA A 270 -1.73 -7.41 -10.26
CA ALA A 270 -1.69 -7.05 -8.84
C ALA A 270 -3.06 -6.95 -8.17
N PHE A 271 -4.12 -6.69 -8.96
CA PHE A 271 -5.48 -6.59 -8.45
C PHE A 271 -6.26 -7.91 -8.50
N ALA A 272 -5.75 -8.96 -9.16
CA ALA A 272 -6.54 -10.16 -9.46
C ALA A 272 -7.02 -10.89 -8.19
N ASP A 273 -6.12 -11.15 -7.23
CA ASP A 273 -6.47 -11.86 -5.99
C ASP A 273 -7.38 -11.02 -5.08
N PHE A 274 -7.18 -9.71 -5.07
CA PHE A 274 -8.03 -8.79 -4.33
C PHE A 274 -9.41 -8.67 -4.98
N HIS A 275 -9.47 -8.61 -6.32
CA HIS A 275 -10.71 -8.59 -7.10
C HIS A 275 -11.56 -9.82 -6.81
N ALA A 276 -10.97 -11.02 -6.86
CA ALA A 276 -11.65 -12.26 -6.52
C ALA A 276 -12.19 -12.22 -5.08
N PHE A 277 -11.39 -11.72 -4.13
CA PHE A 277 -11.84 -11.57 -2.75
C PHE A 277 -13.01 -10.58 -2.59
N LEU A 278 -13.02 -9.48 -3.34
CA LEU A 278 -14.15 -8.55 -3.35
C LEU A 278 -15.40 -9.18 -3.96
N GLU A 279 -15.26 -10.02 -4.99
CA GLU A 279 -16.38 -10.79 -5.56
C GLU A 279 -16.98 -11.76 -4.54
N ASP A 280 -16.14 -12.57 -3.89
CA ASP A 280 -16.55 -13.56 -2.89
C ASP A 280 -17.30 -12.96 -1.68
N ASN A 281 -17.04 -11.69 -1.37
CA ASN A 281 -17.67 -10.99 -0.25
C ASN A 281 -18.81 -10.05 -0.71
N GLU A 282 -19.17 -10.06 -1.99
CA GLU A 282 -20.17 -9.19 -2.63
C GLU A 282 -19.89 -7.68 -2.38
N LEU A 283 -18.63 -7.30 -2.53
CA LEU A 283 -18.14 -5.92 -2.34
C LEU A 283 -17.83 -5.22 -3.66
N LEU A 284 -18.38 -5.72 -4.78
CA LEU A 284 -18.31 -5.07 -6.09
C LEU A 284 -19.70 -4.79 -6.63
N ASN A 285 -19.83 -3.64 -7.27
CA ASN A 285 -21.02 -3.23 -7.98
C ASN A 285 -20.64 -2.53 -9.30
N PRO A 286 -21.59 -2.14 -10.16
CA PRO A 286 -21.27 -1.51 -11.43
C PRO A 286 -20.40 -0.24 -11.29
N VAL A 287 -20.58 0.53 -10.21
CA VAL A 287 -19.84 1.78 -9.97
C VAL A 287 -18.39 1.50 -9.59
N SER A 288 -18.13 0.61 -8.62
CA SER A 288 -16.75 0.26 -8.26
C SER A 288 -16.04 -0.42 -9.42
N ARG A 289 -16.70 -1.34 -10.14
CA ARG A 289 -16.13 -1.97 -11.35
C ARG A 289 -15.77 -0.95 -12.41
N PHE A 290 -16.63 0.05 -12.64
CA PHE A 290 -16.34 1.16 -13.56
C PHE A 290 -15.09 1.93 -13.12
N MET A 291 -14.98 2.28 -11.84
CA MET A 291 -13.79 2.99 -11.32
C MET A 291 -12.51 2.16 -11.47
N TRP A 292 -12.52 0.89 -11.06
CA TRP A 292 -11.36 -0.01 -11.21
C TRP A 292 -10.93 -0.16 -12.68
N ARG A 293 -11.89 -0.29 -13.61
CA ARG A 293 -11.63 -0.31 -15.05
C ARG A 293 -11.04 1.02 -15.56
N ARG A 294 -11.59 2.14 -15.10
CA ARG A 294 -11.17 3.50 -15.50
C ARG A 294 -9.71 3.80 -15.17
N TYR A 295 -9.16 3.18 -14.13
CA TYR A 295 -7.75 3.29 -13.72
C TYR A 295 -6.87 2.08 -14.11
N GLY A 296 -7.41 1.17 -14.93
CA GLY A 296 -6.66 0.09 -15.56
C GLY A 296 -6.42 -1.14 -14.68
N PHE A 297 -7.14 -1.30 -13.56
CA PHE A 297 -7.08 -2.49 -12.71
C PHE A 297 -8.02 -3.60 -13.18
N LEU A 298 -9.01 -3.27 -14.01
CA LEU A 298 -9.88 -4.24 -14.70
C LEU A 298 -9.77 -4.08 -16.21
N ALA A 299 -10.19 -5.14 -16.93
CA ALA A 299 -10.37 -5.12 -18.39
C ALA A 299 -11.56 -4.23 -18.78
#